data_AF-A0A4S8ME94-F1
#
_entry.id   AF-A0A4S8ME94-F1
#
_cell.length_a   1.000
_cell.length_b   1.000
_cell.length_c   1.000
_cell.angle_alpha   90.00
_cell.angle_beta   90.00
_cell.angle_gamma   90.00
#
_symmetry.space_group_name_H-M   'P 1'
#
loop_
_entity.id
_entity.type
_entity.pdbx_description
1 polymer ?
#
loop_
_entity_poly.entity_id
_entity_poly.type
_entity_poly.pdbx_seq_one_letter_code
_entity_poly.pdbx_strand_id
1 'polypeptide(L)' 'MRILYLPTYSPDLNPIEEAFSSIKSWLKANRAYVLGEMTGEAQCDPYTILWDAIFTVTPDKAYGWYRHSGYIL' A
#
# COMPACT_ATOMS: atom_id res chain seq x y z
N MET A 1 -1.31 -23.27 -12.66
CA MET A 1 -1.52 -22.27 -11.59
C MET A 1 -1.09 -22.90 -10.27
N ARG A 2 -0.17 -22.29 -9.53
CA ARG A 2 0.28 -22.77 -8.21
C ARG A 2 -0.32 -21.86 -7.14
N ILE A 3 -0.92 -22.46 -6.11
CA ILE A 3 -1.46 -21.75 -4.95
C ILE A 3 -0.54 -22.03 -3.77
N LEU A 4 -0.16 -20.98 -3.04
CA LEU A 4 0.54 -21.10 -1.77
C LEU A 4 -0.48 -20.83 -0.66
N TYR A 5 -0.71 -21.82 0.19
CA TYR A 5 -1.60 -21.69 1.33
C TYR A 5 -0.86 -21.01 2.49
N LEU A 6 -1.50 -20.01 3.11
CA LEU A 6 -1.02 -19.38 4.32
C LEU A 6 -1.75 -19.97 5.54
N PRO A 7 -1.08 -20.16 6.68
CA PRO A 7 -1.76 -20.45 7.94
C PRO A 7 -2.70 -19.30 8.32
N THR A 8 -3.75 -19.63 9.07
CA THR A 8 -4.72 -18.64 9.55
C THR A 8 -4.03 -17.58 10.41
N TYR A 9 -4.46 -16.32 10.30
CA TYR A 9 -3.92 -15.18 11.06
C TYR A 9 -2.40 -14.99 10.91
N SER A 10 -1.84 -15.27 9.73
CA SER A 10 -0.41 -15.06 9.42
C SER A 10 -0.20 -13.88 8.46
N PRO A 11 -0.56 -12.64 8.83
CA PRO A 11 -0.38 -11.47 7.97
C PRO A 11 1.11 -11.19 7.66
N ASP A 12 2.02 -11.57 8.56
CA ASP A 12 3.46 -11.40 8.37
C ASP A 12 4.01 -12.22 7.19
N LEU A 13 3.30 -13.29 6.82
CA LEU A 13 3.61 -14.10 5.64
C LEU A 13 2.97 -13.55 4.36
N ASN A 14 2.28 -12.41 4.38
CA ASN A 14 1.62 -11.84 3.22
C ASN A 14 2.20 -10.46 2.85
N PRO A 15 3.05 -10.36 1.80
CA PRO A 15 3.74 -9.12 1.43
C PRO A 15 2.79 -7.96 1.09
N ILE A 16 1.53 -8.25 0.74
CA ILE A 16 0.54 -7.21 0.45
C ILE A 16 0.20 -6.35 1.68
N GLU A 17 0.38 -6.88 2.89
CA GLU A 17 0.11 -6.14 4.13
C GLU A 17 1.08 -4.95 4.28
N GLU A 18 2.35 -5.15 3.94
CA GLU A 18 3.36 -4.08 3.93
C GLU A 18 3.09 -3.07 2.81
N ALA A 19 2.65 -3.54 1.64
CA ALA A 19 2.22 -2.68 0.55
C ALA A 19 1.06 -1.76 0.97
N PHE A 20 0.02 -2.32 1.58
CA PHE A 20 -1.08 -1.53 2.12
C PHE A 20 -0.63 -0.58 3.23
N SER A 21 0.31 -1.01 4.09
CA SER A 21 0.89 -0.14 5.11
C SER A 21 1.62 1.07 4.50
N SER A 22 2.41 0.87 3.45
CA SER A 22 3.09 1.94 2.70
C SER A 22 2.09 2.92 2.08
N ILE A 23 1.08 2.41 1.37
CA ILE A 23 0.03 3.23 0.73
C ILE A 23 -0.72 4.05 1.78
N LYS A 24 -1.17 3.41 2.87
CA LYS A 24 -1.86 4.09 3.97
C LYS A 24 -0.99 5.17 4.63
N SER A 25 0.30 4.89 4.81
CA SER A 25 1.24 5.85 5.41
C SER A 25 1.41 7.09 4.52
N TRP A 26 1.50 6.90 3.21
CA TRP A 26 1.56 8.02 2.25
C TRP A 26 0.26 8.84 2.27
N LEU A 27 -0.90 8.19 2.26
CA LEU A 27 -2.20 8.88 2.35
C LEU A 27 -2.33 9.69 3.64
N LYS A 28 -1.87 9.15 4.77
CA LYS A 28 -1.85 9.87 6.06
C LYS A 28 -0.94 11.10 6.04
N ALA A 29 0.21 11.00 5.38
CA ALA A 29 1.12 12.13 5.19
C ALA A 29 0.52 13.22 4.30
N ASN A 30 -0.30 12.83 3.32
CA ASN A 30 -0.97 13.73 2.37
C ASN A 30 -2.44 14.03 2.73
N ARG A 31 -2.81 13.92 4.01
CA ARG A 31 -4.19 14.03 4.49
C ARG A 31 -4.92 15.32 4.09
N ALA A 32 -4.18 16.41 3.84
CA ALA A 32 -4.76 17.69 3.46
C ALA A 32 -5.57 17.57 2.16
N TYR A 33 -5.04 16.84 1.17
CA TYR A 33 -5.73 16.59 -0.09
C TYR A 33 -6.97 15.70 0.08
N VAL A 34 -6.88 14.69 0.95
CA VAL A 34 -8.01 13.80 1.28
C VAL A 34 -9.13 14.59 1.97
N LEU A 35 -8.77 15.50 2.88
CA LEU A 35 -9.73 16.37 3.55
C LEU A 35 -10.39 17.35 2.58
N GLY A 36 -9.61 17.96 1.68
CA GLY A 36 -10.14 18.89 0.67
C GLY A 36 -11.20 18.22 -0.20
N GLU A 37 -11.00 16.96 -0.60
CA GLU A 37 -12.04 16.21 -1.31
C GLU A 37 -13.27 15.95 -0.43
N MET A 38 -13.06 15.49 0.80
CA MET A 38 -14.18 15.23 1.73
C MET A 38 -15.01 16.48 2.04
N THR A 39 -14.45 17.67 1.90
CA THR A 39 -15.12 18.96 2.13
C THR A 39 -15.65 19.63 0.85
N GLY A 40 -15.46 19.02 -0.33
CA GLY A 40 -15.97 19.53 -1.60
C GLY A 40 -15.14 20.67 -2.22
N GLU A 41 -13.83 20.71 -1.94
CA GLU A 41 -12.93 21.65 -2.61
C GLU A 41 -12.81 21.29 -4.10
N ALA A 42 -13.14 22.26 -4.97
CA ALA A 42 -13.29 22.04 -6.41
C ALA A 42 -12.03 21.58 -7.17
N GLN A 43 -10.85 21.58 -6.54
CA GLN A 43 -9.59 21.15 -7.13
C GLN A 43 -9.14 19.75 -6.68
N CYS A 44 -9.91 19.05 -5.85
CA CYS A 44 -9.51 17.72 -5.39
C CYS A 44 -9.97 16.64 -6.37
N ASP A 45 -9.01 15.83 -6.83
CA ASP A 45 -9.27 14.60 -7.57
C ASP A 45 -8.80 13.38 -6.74
N PRO A 46 -9.72 12.59 -6.17
CA PRO A 46 -9.36 11.44 -5.35
C PRO A 46 -8.61 10.35 -6.15
N TYR A 47 -8.83 10.25 -7.46
CA TYR A 47 -8.16 9.22 -8.26
C TYR A 47 -6.68 9.52 -8.44
N THR A 48 -6.32 10.79 -8.66
CA THR A 48 -4.91 11.21 -8.74
C THR A 48 -4.15 10.91 -7.44
N ILE A 49 -4.75 11.21 -6.28
CA ILE A 49 -4.14 10.94 -4.96
C ILE A 49 -3.93 9.43 -4.75
N LEU A 50 -4.91 8.60 -5.13
CA LEU A 50 -4.78 7.15 -5.04
C LEU A 50 -3.70 6.62 -5.98
N TRP A 51 -3.59 7.16 -7.19
CA TRP A 51 -2.52 6.81 -8.13
C TRP A 51 -1.15 7.11 -7.55
N ASP A 52 -0.93 8.32 -7.03
CA ASP A 52 0.33 8.70 -6.39
C ASP A 52 0.66 7.78 -5.20
N ALA A 53 -0.34 7.44 -4.38
CA ALA A 53 -0.18 6.54 -3.25
C ALA A 53 0.23 5.12 -3.70
N ILE A 54 -0.41 4.57 -4.73
CA ILE A 54 -0.12 3.23 -5.26
C ILE A 54 1.32 3.17 -5.80
N PHE A 55 1.77 4.21 -6.51
CA PHE A 55 3.13 4.26 -7.06
C PHE A 55 4.23 4.46 -6.01
N THR A 56 3.88 4.62 -4.73
CA THR A 56 4.86 4.54 -3.63
C THR A 56 5.36 3.12 -3.38
N VAL A 57 4.68 2.11 -3.93
CA VAL A 57 5.11 0.71 -3.93
C VAL A 57 6.14 0.51 -5.05
N THR A 58 7.42 0.59 -4.70
CA THR A 58 8.52 0.41 -5.66
C THR A 58 8.96 -1.06 -5.75
N PRO A 59 9.64 -1.47 -6.84
CA PRO A 59 10.21 -2.81 -6.94
C PRO A 59 11.15 -3.17 -5.78
N ASP A 60 11.98 -2.21 -5.31
CA ASP A 60 12.89 -2.43 -4.18
C ASP A 60 12.14 -2.71 -2.88
N LYS A 61 11.06 -1.97 -2.62
CA LYS A 61 10.18 -2.22 -1.47
C LYS A 61 9.52 -3.59 -1.57
N ALA A 62 8.95 -3.92 -2.73
CA ALA A 62 8.33 -5.21 -2.97
C ALA A 62 9.32 -6.36 -2.71
N TYR A 63 10.54 -6.26 -3.25
CA TYR A 63 11.60 -7.24 -2.99
C TYR A 63 11.91 -7.37 -1.49
N GLY A 64 12.02 -6.25 -0.79
CA GLY A 64 12.22 -6.22 0.66
C GLY A 64 11.09 -6.92 1.43
N TRP A 65 9.83 -6.73 1.04
CA TRP A 65 8.66 -7.33 1.69
C TRP A 65 8.55 -8.83 1.41
N TYR A 66 8.85 -9.27 0.19
CA TYR A 66 8.96 -10.71 -0.10
C TYR A 66 10.09 -11.38 0.71
N ARG A 67 11.21 -10.68 0.92
CA ARG A 67 12.29 -11.16 1.81
C ARG A 67 11.83 -11.21 3.26
N HIS A 68 11.14 -10.17 3.74
CA HIS A 68 10.62 -10.10 5.11
C HIS A 68 9.59 -11.20 5.39
N SER A 69 8.71 -11.50 4.44
CA SER A 69 7.77 -12.63 4.52
C SER A 69 8.41 -14.01 4.28
N GLY A 70 9.73 -14.09 4.09
CA GLY A 70 10.46 -15.37 3.99
C GLY A 70 10.37 -16.08 2.64
N TYR A 71 9.93 -15.40 1.57
CA TYR A 71 9.86 -15.98 0.22
C TYR A 71 11.15 -15.84 -0.59
N ILE A 72 12.03 -14.92 -0.19
CA ILE A 72 13.31 -14.64 -0.81
C ILE A 72 14.38 -14.67 0.29
N LEU A 73 15.55 -15.24 -0.02
CA LEU A 73 16.71 -15.31 0.87
C LEU A 73 17.56 -14.04 0.81
#